data_AF-A0AAP5JWW9-F1
#
_entry.id   AF-A0AAP5JWW9-F1
#
_cell.length_a   1.000
_cell.length_b   1.000
_cell.length_c   1.000
_cell.angle_alpha   90.00
_cell.angle_beta   90.00
_cell.angle_gamma   90.00
#
_symmetry.space_group_name_H-M   'P 1'
#
loop_
_entity.id
_entity.type
_entity.pdbx_description
1 polymer ?
#
loop_
_entity_poly.entity_id
_entity_poly.type
_entity_poly.pdbx_seq_one_letter_code
_entity_poly.pdbx_strand_id
1 'polypeptide(L)'
;MSIGYNPHLGYEDQIIPAYEKMVHSVARKYRSCIGAGLDYDDLVSVGMIGLIQAFRNYDPDRLNRKVSSFSTYAFNMIKWSIQRFLADKRFSVRVPRSIQNKLTVIWKQGWDQESAESIAEKTGWKLPEIREAQRHIAGWSVASLDQALSSSDKTDEEATMLDVLPAMTDFTSVHVQDFLCALKPLERAVLELRMQDQTQKEIAMHIGKTQMYVYRILKKIKGKYTQFQAGTLRSEAIKMSRGHGNQTVLNASIEWFVDEVVQTNPTVGLNSQGMYFNQRAVHQMGCKAGQCVQIGYDPEGPRLIIQVGDNGLKLRAQKSDSGLRIINKRLPDWLRRKKVTPKRYALQTDTGFYYIELDRHA
;
A
#
# COMPACT_ATOMS: atom_id res chain seq x y z
N MET A 1 34.75 -30.20 13.31
CA MET A 1 33.51 -30.65 13.97
C MET A 1 32.86 -31.65 13.04
N SER A 2 32.83 -32.94 13.42
CA SER A 2 32.08 -33.94 12.66
C SER A 2 30.61 -33.51 12.66
N ILE A 3 30.03 -33.26 11.49
CA ILE A 3 28.60 -33.01 11.35
C ILE A 3 27.89 -34.24 11.93
N GLY A 4 26.96 -34.04 12.87
CA GLY A 4 26.18 -35.14 13.47
C GLY A 4 26.85 -35.89 14.62
N TYR A 5 27.83 -35.31 15.33
CA TYR A 5 28.39 -35.92 16.56
C TYR A 5 28.33 -34.95 17.75
N ASN A 6 27.87 -35.44 18.90
CA ASN A 6 27.92 -34.76 20.20
C ASN A 6 28.87 -35.52 21.15
N PRO A 7 29.88 -34.87 21.78
CA PRO A 7 30.84 -35.52 22.68
C PRO A 7 30.24 -36.30 23.87
N HIS A 8 29.04 -35.92 24.33
CA HIS A 8 28.37 -36.51 25.48
C HIS A 8 27.30 -37.54 25.11
N LEU A 9 26.85 -37.56 23.85
CA LEU A 9 25.72 -38.40 23.40
C LEU A 9 26.08 -39.35 22.25
N GLY A 10 27.19 -39.14 21.55
CA GLY A 10 27.58 -39.95 20.40
C GLY A 10 27.07 -39.39 19.06
N TYR A 11 26.69 -40.27 18.13
CA TYR A 11 26.25 -39.89 16.78
C TYR A 11 24.75 -39.57 16.71
N GLU A 12 24.39 -38.55 15.94
CA GLU A 12 23.02 -38.03 15.75
C GLU A 12 22.08 -39.15 15.27
N ASP A 13 22.49 -39.93 14.28
CA ASP A 13 21.70 -41.01 13.66
C ASP A 13 21.31 -42.14 14.63
N GLN A 14 22.08 -42.32 15.72
CA GLN A 14 21.77 -43.33 16.73
C GLN A 14 20.83 -42.80 17.80
N ILE A 15 20.94 -41.50 18.12
CA ILE A 15 20.22 -40.88 19.24
C ILE A 15 18.85 -40.37 18.79
N ILE A 16 18.75 -39.69 17.66
CA ILE A 16 17.50 -39.05 17.22
C ILE A 16 16.34 -40.05 17.10
N PRO A 17 16.48 -41.24 16.46
CA PRO A 17 15.38 -42.20 16.36
C PRO A 17 14.88 -42.72 17.71
N ALA A 18 15.77 -42.84 18.71
CA ALA A 18 15.40 -43.32 20.05
C ALA A 18 14.44 -42.37 20.78
N TYR A 19 14.44 -41.08 20.41
CA TYR A 19 13.62 -40.04 21.04
C TYR A 19 12.41 -39.60 20.21
N GLU A 20 12.17 -40.20 19.04
CA GLU A 20 11.04 -39.88 18.17
C GLU A 20 9.69 -40.03 18.89
N LYS A 21 9.50 -41.10 19.67
CA LYS A 21 8.28 -41.32 20.48
C LYS A 21 8.03 -40.20 21.49
N MET A 22 9.09 -39.59 22.03
CA MET A 22 8.99 -38.43 22.92
C MET A 22 8.48 -37.21 22.16
N VAL A 23 8.93 -36.99 20.93
CA VAL A 23 8.42 -35.92 20.06
C VAL A 23 6.93 -36.09 19.82
N HIS A 24 6.48 -37.28 19.44
CA HIS A 24 5.05 -37.57 19.27
C HIS A 24 4.23 -37.35 20.56
N SER A 25 4.77 -37.76 21.71
CA SER A 25 4.15 -37.56 23.03
C SER A 25 3.96 -36.08 23.36
N VAL A 26 4.97 -35.25 23.07
CA VAL A 26 4.87 -33.79 23.27
C VAL A 26 3.91 -33.18 22.26
N ALA A 27 4.03 -33.50 20.97
CA ALA A 27 3.18 -32.96 19.91
C ALA A 27 1.69 -33.25 20.14
N ARG A 28 1.36 -34.45 20.65
CA ARG A 28 -0.04 -34.84 20.92
C ARG A 28 -0.72 -33.93 21.94
N LYS A 29 0.02 -33.36 22.91
CA LYS A 29 -0.52 -32.40 23.89
C LYS A 29 -0.94 -31.06 23.26
N TYR A 30 -0.45 -30.76 22.06
CA TYR A 30 -0.75 -29.53 21.34
C TYR A 30 -1.68 -29.73 20.15
N ARG A 31 -2.25 -30.94 19.98
CA ARG A 31 -3.15 -31.25 18.86
C ARG A 31 -4.40 -30.36 18.83
N SER A 32 -4.94 -30.00 19.99
CA SER A 32 -6.08 -29.07 20.09
C SER A 32 -5.72 -27.60 19.84
N CYS A 33 -4.42 -27.27 19.78
CA CYS A 33 -3.93 -25.93 19.48
C CYS A 33 -3.66 -25.72 17.99
N ILE A 34 -3.87 -26.75 17.17
CA ILE A 34 -3.76 -26.71 15.72
C ILE A 34 -4.88 -25.82 15.17
N GLY A 35 -4.54 -24.97 14.20
CA GLY A 35 -5.46 -24.07 13.52
C GLY A 35 -4.87 -23.67 12.16
N ALA A 36 -5.63 -22.91 11.36
CA ALA A 36 -5.18 -22.37 10.09
C ALA A 36 -4.64 -23.40 9.08
N GLY A 37 -5.23 -24.61 9.05
CA GLY A 37 -4.84 -25.67 8.10
C GLY A 37 -3.52 -26.36 8.42
N LEU A 38 -3.00 -26.21 9.64
CA LEU A 38 -1.86 -27.00 10.12
C LEU A 38 -2.27 -28.44 10.42
N ASP A 39 -1.33 -29.36 10.29
CA ASP A 39 -1.53 -30.77 10.59
C ASP A 39 -0.72 -31.26 11.79
N TYR A 40 -1.06 -32.45 12.28
CA TYR A 40 -0.30 -33.08 13.36
C TYR A 40 1.16 -33.32 12.96
N ASP A 41 1.40 -33.67 11.69
CA ASP A 41 2.73 -33.97 11.17
C ASP A 41 3.62 -32.71 11.11
N ASP A 42 3.04 -31.52 10.98
CA ASP A 42 3.78 -30.26 11.12
C ASP A 42 4.35 -30.10 12.54
N LEU A 43 3.55 -30.44 13.56
CA LEU A 43 3.99 -30.38 14.95
C LEU A 43 5.10 -31.38 15.22
N VAL A 44 5.00 -32.59 14.66
CA VAL A 44 6.04 -33.61 14.77
C VAL A 44 7.32 -33.12 14.10
N SER A 45 7.23 -32.61 12.87
CA SER A 45 8.38 -32.10 12.11
C SER A 45 9.11 -30.97 12.84
N VAL A 46 8.37 -30.00 13.37
CA VAL A 46 8.94 -28.91 14.19
C VAL A 46 9.51 -29.43 15.52
N GLY A 47 8.86 -30.43 16.12
CA GLY A 47 9.36 -31.11 17.30
C GLY A 47 10.69 -31.82 17.04
N MET A 48 10.83 -32.48 15.89
CA MET A 48 12.08 -33.13 15.44
C MET A 48 13.20 -32.10 15.25
N ILE A 49 12.91 -30.94 14.66
CA ILE A 49 13.88 -29.83 14.58
C ILE A 49 14.34 -29.40 15.99
N GLY A 50 13.41 -29.31 16.95
CA GLY A 50 13.72 -29.01 18.34
C GLY A 50 14.60 -30.07 19.01
N LEU A 51 14.36 -31.35 18.72
CA LEU A 51 15.17 -32.47 19.19
C LEU A 51 16.59 -32.44 18.61
N ILE A 52 16.74 -32.18 17.31
CA ILE A 52 18.05 -32.05 16.65
C ILE A 52 18.84 -30.88 17.25
N GLN A 53 18.17 -29.74 17.48
CA GLN A 53 18.80 -28.60 18.16
C GLN A 53 19.18 -28.93 19.61
N ALA A 54 18.37 -29.72 20.32
CA ALA A 54 18.70 -30.19 21.64
C ALA A 54 19.94 -31.10 21.62
N PHE A 55 20.00 -32.05 20.69
CA PHE A 55 21.15 -32.93 20.52
C PHE A 55 22.43 -32.13 20.27
N ARG A 56 22.40 -31.15 19.36
CA ARG A 56 23.59 -30.36 19.01
C ARG A 56 24.09 -29.45 20.14
N ASN A 57 23.18 -28.96 20.99
CA ASN A 57 23.50 -27.98 22.03
C ASN A 57 23.61 -28.57 23.44
N TYR A 58 23.36 -29.87 23.61
CA TYR A 58 23.42 -30.50 24.92
C TYR A 58 24.87 -30.61 25.40
N ASP A 59 25.12 -29.96 26.54
CA ASP A 59 26.38 -29.97 27.26
C ASP A 59 26.04 -30.09 28.77
N PRO A 60 26.21 -31.28 29.38
CA PRO A 60 25.85 -31.52 30.78
C PRO A 60 26.75 -30.74 31.76
N ASP A 61 27.96 -30.36 31.35
CA ASP A 61 28.88 -29.60 32.20
C ASP A 61 28.47 -28.13 32.30
N ARG A 62 27.81 -27.60 31.26
CA ARG A 62 27.23 -26.25 31.24
C ARG A 62 25.85 -26.15 31.89
N LEU A 63 25.10 -27.25 31.96
CA LEU A 63 23.80 -27.24 32.63
C LEU A 63 23.98 -27.38 34.15
N ASN A 64 23.55 -26.36 34.89
CA ASN A 64 23.44 -26.43 36.35
C ASN A 64 22.78 -27.76 36.77
N ARG A 65 23.37 -28.48 37.75
CA ARG A 65 23.06 -29.86 38.22
C ARG A 65 21.57 -30.27 38.37
N LYS A 66 20.61 -29.33 38.27
CA LYS A 66 19.15 -29.59 38.27
C LYS A 66 18.63 -30.24 36.98
N VAL A 67 19.34 -30.18 35.86
CA VAL A 67 18.91 -30.81 34.58
C VAL A 67 20.06 -31.66 34.06
N SER A 68 20.24 -32.84 34.65
CA SER A 68 21.36 -33.73 34.30
C SER A 68 21.09 -34.62 33.09
N SER A 69 19.83 -34.97 32.79
CA SER A 69 19.52 -35.90 31.71
C SER A 69 19.18 -35.22 30.39
N PHE A 70 19.71 -35.77 29.28
CA PHE A 70 19.39 -35.33 27.92
C PHE A 70 17.87 -35.34 27.65
N SER A 71 17.15 -36.36 28.12
CA SER A 71 15.70 -36.47 27.97
C SER A 71 14.94 -35.25 28.51
N THR A 72 15.36 -34.72 29.67
CA THR A 72 14.73 -33.53 30.28
C THR A 72 15.03 -32.27 29.48
N TYR A 73 16.27 -32.13 28.99
CA TYR A 73 16.67 -31.02 28.14
C TYR A 73 15.94 -31.04 26.79
N ALA A 74 15.95 -32.18 26.11
CA ALA A 74 15.28 -32.42 24.85
C ALA A 74 13.77 -32.18 24.95
N PHE A 75 13.11 -32.65 26.01
CA PHE A 75 11.70 -32.39 26.24
C PHE A 75 11.38 -30.89 26.25
N ASN A 76 12.17 -30.09 26.95
CA ASN A 76 11.96 -28.63 27.02
C ASN A 76 12.20 -27.96 25.66
N MET A 77 13.22 -28.38 24.92
CA MET A 77 13.52 -27.87 23.59
C MET A 77 12.44 -28.21 22.55
N ILE A 78 11.96 -29.46 22.53
CA ILE A 78 10.84 -29.90 21.67
C ILE A 78 9.58 -29.12 22.02
N LYS A 79 9.26 -29.01 23.31
CA LYS A 79 8.11 -28.25 23.78
C LYS A 79 8.19 -26.79 23.32
N TRP A 80 9.36 -26.17 23.47
CA TRP A 80 9.57 -24.79 23.07
C TRP A 80 9.47 -24.61 21.55
N SER A 81 10.03 -25.51 20.74
CA SER A 81 9.97 -25.41 19.27
C SER A 81 8.53 -25.45 18.78
N ILE A 82 7.73 -26.40 19.29
CA ILE A 82 6.31 -26.53 18.97
C ILE A 82 5.52 -25.29 19.42
N GLN A 83 5.72 -24.81 20.66
CA GLN A 83 5.04 -23.62 21.16
C GLN A 83 5.37 -22.36 20.36
N ARG A 84 6.64 -22.21 19.94
CA ARG A 84 7.08 -21.10 19.10
C ARG A 84 6.49 -21.18 17.70
N PHE A 85 6.46 -22.36 17.10
CA PHE A 85 5.84 -22.55 15.79
C PHE A 85 4.35 -22.22 15.81
N LEU A 86 3.61 -22.76 16.78
CA LEU A 86 2.18 -22.46 16.94
C LEU A 86 1.95 -20.97 17.18
N ALA A 87 2.81 -20.29 17.94
CA ALA A 87 2.73 -18.84 18.11
C ALA A 87 2.82 -18.07 16.79
N ASP A 88 3.66 -18.52 15.88
CA ASP A 88 3.92 -17.82 14.62
C ASP A 88 2.94 -18.21 13.50
N LYS A 89 2.39 -19.43 13.53
CA LYS A 89 1.71 -20.06 12.38
C LYS A 89 0.27 -20.54 12.64
N ARG A 90 -0.19 -20.66 13.89
CA ARG A 90 -1.55 -21.19 14.18
C ARG A 90 -2.69 -20.28 13.74
N PHE A 91 -2.40 -19.02 13.42
CA PHE A 91 -3.39 -18.03 13.04
C PHE A 91 -3.32 -17.77 11.55
N SER A 92 -4.47 -17.80 10.86
CA SER A 92 -4.55 -17.47 9.44
C SER A 92 -4.08 -16.04 9.15
N VAL A 93 -4.29 -15.13 10.10
CA VAL A 93 -3.74 -13.77 10.08
C VAL A 93 -2.72 -13.61 11.20
N ARG A 94 -1.49 -13.20 10.88
CA ARG A 94 -0.41 -13.06 11.86
C ARG A 94 -0.74 -11.99 12.92
N VAL A 95 -0.94 -12.43 14.16
CA VAL A 95 -1.19 -11.54 15.32
C VAL A 95 0.13 -11.19 16.03
N PRO A 96 0.41 -9.92 16.40
CA PRO A 96 1.58 -9.55 17.18
C PRO A 96 1.68 -10.28 18.55
N ARG A 97 2.89 -10.67 18.96
CA ARG A 97 3.13 -11.48 20.19
C ARG A 97 2.57 -10.85 21.47
N SER A 98 2.66 -9.52 21.60
CA SER A 98 2.10 -8.80 22.76
C SER A 98 0.59 -8.97 22.89
N ILE A 99 -0.12 -9.11 21.76
CA ILE A 99 -1.57 -9.30 21.72
C ILE A 99 -1.89 -10.78 21.93
N GLN A 100 -1.10 -11.70 21.34
CA GLN A 100 -1.24 -13.14 21.58
C GLN A 100 -1.17 -13.54 23.06
N ASN A 101 -0.29 -12.90 23.84
CA ASN A 101 -0.20 -13.16 25.27
C ASN A 101 -1.49 -12.77 25.99
N LYS A 102 -2.08 -11.62 25.65
CA LYS A 102 -3.35 -11.14 26.21
C LYS A 102 -4.52 -12.04 25.80
N LEU A 103 -4.57 -12.41 24.51
CA LEU A 103 -5.52 -13.38 23.97
C LEU A 103 -5.50 -14.69 24.76
N THR A 104 -4.31 -15.20 25.06
CA THR A 104 -4.15 -16.46 25.80
C THR A 104 -4.71 -16.36 27.21
N VAL A 105 -4.59 -15.21 27.88
CA VAL A 105 -5.17 -14.97 29.20
C VAL A 105 -6.68 -14.84 29.12
N ILE A 106 -7.19 -13.99 28.21
CA ILE A 106 -8.64 -13.78 28.01
C ILE A 106 -9.34 -15.12 27.74
N TRP A 107 -8.77 -15.94 26.85
CA TRP A 107 -9.32 -17.24 26.52
C TRP A 107 -9.26 -18.23 27.69
N LYS A 108 -8.13 -18.31 28.41
CA LYS A 108 -8.00 -19.19 29.57
C LYS A 108 -8.94 -18.84 30.72
N GLN A 109 -9.30 -17.57 30.85
CA GLN A 109 -10.18 -17.06 31.89
C GLN A 109 -11.66 -17.02 31.47
N GLY A 110 -11.98 -17.32 30.20
CA GLY A 110 -13.34 -17.24 29.69
C GLY A 110 -13.89 -15.81 29.62
N TRP A 111 -13.02 -14.82 29.36
CA TRP A 111 -13.40 -13.40 29.26
C TRP A 111 -13.69 -12.98 27.80
N ASP A 112 -14.01 -13.92 26.93
CA ASP A 112 -14.28 -13.66 25.52
C ASP A 112 -15.51 -12.76 25.32
N GLN A 113 -16.54 -12.92 26.17
CA GLN A 113 -17.77 -12.12 26.14
C GLN A 113 -17.78 -10.94 27.13
N GLU A 114 -16.75 -10.77 27.95
CA GLU A 114 -16.71 -9.67 28.93
C GLU A 114 -16.43 -8.31 28.27
N SER A 115 -16.91 -7.24 28.90
CA SER A 115 -16.62 -5.89 28.43
C SER A 115 -15.13 -5.57 28.54
N ALA A 116 -14.61 -4.78 27.60
CA ALA A 116 -13.21 -4.37 27.60
C ALA A 116 -12.84 -3.62 28.89
N GLU A 117 -13.81 -2.90 29.47
CA GLU A 117 -13.73 -2.16 30.71
C GLU A 117 -13.55 -3.09 31.92
N SER A 118 -14.30 -4.18 32.00
CA SER A 118 -14.15 -5.16 33.09
C SER A 118 -12.80 -5.88 33.03
N ILE A 119 -12.36 -6.24 31.82
CA ILE A 119 -11.04 -6.85 31.63
C ILE A 119 -9.93 -5.86 32.01
N ALA A 120 -10.10 -4.57 31.72
CA ALA A 120 -9.13 -3.54 32.09
C ALA A 120 -9.00 -3.41 33.62
N GLU A 121 -10.12 -3.45 34.35
CA GLU A 121 -10.11 -3.43 35.81
C GLU A 121 -9.40 -4.65 36.41
N LYS A 122 -9.64 -5.85 35.87
CA LYS A 122 -9.03 -7.09 36.36
C LYS A 122 -7.53 -7.19 36.06
N THR A 123 -7.07 -6.63 34.94
CA THR A 123 -5.71 -6.85 34.42
C THR A 123 -4.80 -5.63 34.47
N GLY A 124 -5.36 -4.43 34.62
CA GLY A 124 -4.64 -3.16 34.49
C GLY A 124 -4.18 -2.84 33.06
N TRP A 125 -4.67 -3.55 32.03
CA TRP A 125 -4.30 -3.30 30.65
C TRP A 125 -5.04 -2.10 30.05
N LYS A 126 -4.44 -1.51 29.00
CA LYS A 126 -5.05 -0.36 28.31
C LYS A 126 -6.23 -0.82 27.45
N LEU A 127 -7.36 -0.11 27.55
CA LEU A 127 -8.58 -0.35 26.76
C LEU A 127 -8.35 -0.60 25.25
N PRO A 128 -7.51 0.19 24.53
CA PRO A 128 -7.28 -0.04 23.11
C PRO A 128 -6.66 -1.41 22.80
N GLU A 129 -5.78 -1.89 23.67
CA GLU A 129 -5.07 -3.17 23.50
C GLU A 129 -6.00 -4.36 23.77
N ILE A 130 -6.94 -4.20 24.71
CA ILE A 130 -7.97 -5.20 25.01
C ILE A 130 -8.95 -5.31 23.84
N ARG A 131 -9.44 -4.16 23.33
CA ARG A 131 -10.33 -4.12 22.16
C ARG A 131 -9.67 -4.67 20.90
N GLU A 132 -8.36 -4.44 20.71
CA GLU A 132 -7.59 -5.06 19.64
C GLU A 132 -7.52 -6.58 19.81
N ALA A 133 -7.24 -7.07 21.03
CA ALA A 133 -7.25 -8.50 21.31
C ALA A 133 -8.63 -9.13 21.04
N GLN A 134 -9.72 -8.55 21.55
CA GLN A 134 -11.08 -9.08 21.35
C GLN A 134 -11.48 -9.14 19.87
N ARG A 135 -11.10 -8.15 19.05
CA ARG A 135 -11.29 -8.21 17.59
C ARG A 135 -10.60 -9.40 16.95
N HIS A 136 -9.40 -9.76 17.43
CA HIS A 136 -8.70 -10.94 16.95
C HIS A 136 -9.35 -12.26 17.40
N ILE A 137 -10.05 -12.31 18.54
CA ILE A 137 -10.83 -13.48 18.97
C ILE A 137 -12.00 -13.69 18.02
N ALA A 138 -12.74 -12.62 17.69
CA ALA A 138 -13.85 -12.68 16.74
C ALA A 138 -13.38 -13.11 15.33
N GLY A 139 -12.14 -12.77 14.95
CA GLY A 139 -11.52 -13.19 13.69
C GLY A 139 -10.79 -14.54 13.73
N TRP A 140 -10.92 -15.35 14.79
CA TRP A 140 -10.24 -16.66 14.89
C TRP A 140 -10.83 -17.72 13.97
N SER A 141 -12.13 -17.65 13.66
CA SER A 141 -12.76 -18.51 12.66
C SER A 141 -12.80 -17.77 11.32
N VAL A 142 -11.91 -18.16 10.40
CA VAL A 142 -12.05 -17.79 8.99
C VAL A 142 -13.02 -18.79 8.38
N ALA A 143 -14.10 -18.31 7.77
CA ALA A 143 -15.01 -19.16 7.01
C ALA A 143 -14.40 -19.49 5.65
N SER A 144 -14.65 -20.71 5.14
CA SER A 144 -14.22 -21.08 3.80
C SER A 144 -15.09 -20.36 2.77
N LEU A 145 -14.46 -19.77 1.76
CA LEU A 145 -15.18 -19.17 0.63
C LEU A 145 -15.85 -20.25 -0.23
N ASP A 146 -15.27 -21.45 -0.26
CA ASP A 146 -15.83 -22.62 -0.94
C ASP A 146 -16.91 -23.34 -0.11
N GLN A 147 -17.29 -22.79 1.05
CA GLN A 147 -18.36 -23.37 1.85
C GLN A 147 -19.67 -23.29 1.08
N ALA A 148 -20.25 -24.44 0.74
CA ALA A 148 -21.57 -24.54 0.15
C ALA A 148 -22.62 -23.92 1.09
N LEU A 149 -23.44 -23.05 0.53
CA LEU A 149 -24.64 -22.53 1.18
C LEU A 149 -25.75 -23.52 0.86
N SER A 150 -26.29 -24.17 1.89
CA SER A 150 -27.44 -25.06 1.72
C SER A 150 -28.66 -24.23 1.29
N SER A 151 -28.94 -24.17 -0.01
CA SER A 151 -30.21 -23.69 -0.52
C SER A 151 -31.26 -24.80 -0.33
N SER A 152 -32.37 -24.47 0.34
CA SER A 152 -33.49 -25.39 0.55
C SER A 152 -34.25 -25.78 -0.72
N ASP A 153 -33.89 -25.18 -1.86
CA ASP A 153 -34.52 -25.44 -3.16
C ASP A 153 -33.57 -26.23 -4.07
N LYS A 154 -34.10 -27.34 -4.58
CA LYS A 154 -33.45 -28.34 -5.41
C LYS A 154 -33.14 -27.80 -6.81
N THR A 155 -32.12 -26.96 -6.92
CA THR A 155 -31.48 -26.60 -8.19
C THR A 155 -30.01 -27.00 -8.11
N ASP A 156 -29.51 -27.72 -9.10
CA ASP A 156 -28.23 -28.47 -9.16
C ASP A 156 -26.93 -27.62 -9.06
N GLU A 157 -26.98 -26.38 -8.56
CA GLU A 157 -25.80 -25.56 -8.31
C GLU A 157 -25.76 -25.17 -6.82
N GLU A 158 -24.93 -25.88 -6.04
CA GLU A 158 -24.60 -25.49 -4.67
C GLU A 158 -23.86 -24.14 -4.69
N ALA A 159 -24.57 -23.05 -4.49
CA ALA A 159 -23.97 -21.72 -4.38
C ALA A 159 -22.98 -21.71 -3.21
N THR A 160 -21.77 -21.21 -3.44
CA THR A 160 -20.74 -21.09 -2.41
C THR A 160 -20.82 -19.74 -1.71
N MET A 161 -20.16 -19.61 -0.55
CA MET A 161 -20.01 -18.33 0.12
C MET A 161 -19.34 -17.28 -0.78
N LEU A 162 -18.44 -17.71 -1.67
CA LEU A 162 -17.81 -16.86 -2.67
C LEU A 162 -18.82 -16.25 -3.64
N ASP A 163 -19.82 -17.01 -4.08
CA ASP A 163 -20.81 -16.58 -5.08
C ASP A 163 -21.78 -15.53 -4.54
N VAL A 164 -22.00 -15.52 -3.22
CA VAL A 164 -22.88 -14.56 -2.53
C VAL A 164 -22.14 -13.33 -2.07
N LEU A 165 -20.81 -13.38 -1.96
CA LEU A 165 -20.03 -12.19 -1.68
C LEU A 165 -20.19 -11.20 -2.84
N PRO A 166 -20.67 -9.97 -2.58
CA PRO A 166 -20.68 -8.95 -3.61
C PRO A 166 -19.25 -8.83 -4.15
N ALA A 167 -19.10 -8.72 -5.47
CA ALA A 167 -17.88 -8.20 -6.07
C ALA A 167 -17.73 -6.74 -5.60
N MET A 168 -17.31 -6.55 -4.36
CA MET A 168 -16.92 -5.27 -3.82
C MET A 168 -15.80 -4.81 -4.74
N THR A 169 -16.02 -3.72 -5.46
CA THR A 169 -14.92 -2.94 -6.01
C THR A 169 -13.93 -2.75 -4.88
N ASP A 170 -12.73 -3.28 -5.04
CA ASP A 170 -11.70 -3.27 -4.01
C ASP A 170 -11.26 -1.82 -3.71
N PHE A 171 -11.98 -1.16 -2.80
CA PHE A 171 -11.64 0.17 -2.30
C PHE A 171 -10.45 0.13 -1.33
N THR A 172 -9.92 -1.06 -1.00
CA THR A 172 -8.70 -1.19 -0.21
C THR A 172 -7.54 -0.52 -0.94
N SER A 173 -7.51 -0.63 -2.27
CA SER A 173 -6.55 0.09 -3.12
C SER A 173 -6.60 1.61 -2.91
N VAL A 174 -7.80 2.20 -2.87
CA VAL A 174 -8.02 3.64 -2.66
C VAL A 174 -7.59 4.04 -1.25
N HIS A 175 -8.00 3.29 -0.22
CA HIS A 175 -7.61 3.56 1.16
C HIS A 175 -6.11 3.43 1.40
N VAL A 176 -5.46 2.45 0.78
CA VAL A 176 -4.01 2.25 0.84
C VAL A 176 -3.30 3.38 0.12
N GLN A 177 -3.73 3.73 -1.10
CA GLN A 177 -3.14 4.85 -1.85
C GLN A 177 -3.30 6.19 -1.11
N ASP A 178 -4.46 6.45 -0.53
CA ASP A 178 -4.70 7.66 0.28
C ASP A 178 -3.74 7.76 1.47
N PHE A 179 -3.50 6.65 2.16
CA PHE A 179 -2.54 6.61 3.25
C PHE A 179 -1.10 6.76 2.76
N LEU A 180 -0.73 6.10 1.65
CA LEU A 180 0.60 6.22 1.05
C LEU A 180 0.89 7.66 0.60
N CYS A 181 -0.11 8.38 0.10
CA CYS A 181 -0.03 9.80 -0.22
C CYS A 181 0.19 10.72 1.00
N ALA A 182 -0.12 10.26 2.22
CA ALA A 182 0.17 10.98 3.46
C ALA A 182 1.58 10.71 4.02
N LEU A 183 2.32 9.77 3.43
CA LEU A 183 3.69 9.44 3.80
C LEU A 183 4.70 10.26 3.00
N LYS A 184 5.83 10.59 3.63
CA LYS A 184 6.96 11.19 2.90
C LYS A 184 7.58 10.17 1.94
N PRO A 185 8.28 10.58 0.87
CA PRO A 185 8.89 9.66 -0.10
C PRO A 185 9.76 8.57 0.55
N LEU A 186 10.57 8.94 1.55
CA LEU A 186 11.42 8.00 2.29
C LEU A 186 10.61 7.06 3.21
N GLU A 187 9.53 7.55 3.81
CA GLU A 187 8.64 6.73 4.64
C GLU A 187 7.91 5.69 3.78
N ARG A 188 7.48 6.08 2.57
CA ARG A 188 6.86 5.21 1.58
C ARG A 188 7.83 4.11 1.10
N ALA A 189 9.04 4.48 0.70
CA ALA A 189 10.05 3.49 0.25
C ALA A 189 10.39 2.46 1.35
N VAL A 190 10.53 2.91 2.61
CA VAL A 190 10.74 2.00 3.75
C VAL A 190 9.57 1.05 3.95
N LEU A 191 8.33 1.52 3.76
CA LEU A 191 7.13 0.71 3.90
C LEU A 191 7.03 -0.31 2.76
N GLU A 192 7.27 0.09 1.52
CA GLU A 192 7.23 -0.78 0.34
C GLU A 192 8.24 -1.92 0.46
N LEU A 193 9.49 -1.63 0.83
CA LEU A 193 10.51 -2.67 1.10
C LEU A 193 10.08 -3.60 2.23
N ARG A 194 9.40 -3.05 3.26
CA ARG A 194 8.90 -3.86 4.36
C ARG A 194 7.72 -4.76 3.97
N MET A 195 6.91 -4.35 3.00
CA MET A 195 5.82 -5.16 2.43
C MET A 195 6.35 -6.29 1.54
N GLN A 196 7.56 -6.14 0.99
CA GLN A 196 8.30 -7.21 0.31
C GLN A 196 9.05 -8.13 1.29
N ASP A 197 8.58 -8.23 2.53
CA ASP A 197 9.14 -9.04 3.61
C ASP A 197 10.61 -8.79 4.01
N GLN A 198 11.25 -7.74 3.49
CA GLN A 198 12.65 -7.44 3.84
C GLN A 198 12.80 -7.13 5.34
N THR A 199 13.90 -7.60 5.92
CA THR A 199 14.22 -7.34 7.33
C THR A 199 14.65 -5.88 7.54
N GLN A 200 14.50 -5.36 8.75
CA GLN A 200 14.94 -3.98 9.07
C GLN A 200 16.44 -3.77 8.79
N LYS A 201 17.24 -4.85 8.87
CA LYS A 201 18.67 -4.82 8.57
C LYS A 201 18.91 -4.71 7.06
N GLU A 202 18.19 -5.48 6.25
CA GLU A 202 18.24 -5.38 4.78
C GLU A 202 17.77 -4.02 4.28
N ILE A 203 16.66 -3.50 4.81
CA ILE A 203 16.14 -2.17 4.47
C ILE A 203 17.16 -1.08 4.83
N ALA A 204 17.82 -1.22 5.97
CA ALA A 204 18.84 -0.28 6.41
C ALA A 204 20.05 -0.27 5.47
N MET A 205 20.45 -1.44 4.95
CA MET A 205 21.49 -1.55 3.92
C MET A 205 21.07 -0.88 2.60
N HIS A 206 19.84 -1.09 2.14
CA HIS A 206 19.33 -0.49 0.90
C HIS A 206 19.32 1.05 0.94
N ILE A 207 19.00 1.64 2.09
CA ILE A 207 18.85 3.10 2.24
C ILE A 207 20.16 3.75 2.77
N GLY A 208 21.20 2.96 3.04
CA GLY A 208 22.47 3.46 3.60
C GLY A 208 22.32 4.08 4.99
N LYS A 209 21.44 3.50 5.84
CA LYS A 209 21.14 3.98 7.20
C LYS A 209 21.31 2.85 8.21
N THR A 210 21.15 3.16 9.50
CA THR A 210 21.22 2.15 10.57
C THR A 210 19.87 1.44 10.74
N GLN A 211 19.90 0.19 11.23
CA GLN A 211 18.68 -0.56 11.57
C GLN A 211 17.76 0.24 12.51
N MET A 212 18.33 0.95 13.48
CA MET A 212 17.57 1.75 14.44
C MET A 212 16.86 2.94 13.79
N TYR A 213 17.43 3.50 12.71
CA TYR A 213 16.79 4.55 11.93
C TYR A 213 15.53 4.02 11.22
N VAL A 214 15.62 2.85 10.59
CA VAL A 214 14.47 2.17 9.95
C VAL A 214 13.38 1.84 10.98
N TYR A 215 13.75 1.34 12.15
CA TYR A 215 12.81 1.09 13.25
C TYR A 215 12.03 2.36 13.65
N ARG A 216 12.73 3.49 13.82
CA ARG A 216 12.11 4.78 14.17
C ARG A 216 11.12 5.24 13.10
N ILE A 217 11.45 5.06 11.83
CA ILE A 217 10.57 5.37 10.70
C ILE A 217 9.31 4.49 10.73
N LEU A 218 9.45 3.17 10.83
CA LEU A 218 8.30 2.26 10.89
C LEU A 218 7.39 2.57 12.09
N LYS A 219 7.98 2.91 13.24
CA LYS A 219 7.22 3.34 14.42
C LYS A 219 6.44 4.62 14.16
N LYS A 220 7.02 5.58 13.44
CA LYS A 220 6.37 6.84 13.05
C LYS A 220 5.24 6.60 12.03
N ILE A 221 5.46 5.74 11.05
CA ILE A 221 4.44 5.32 10.06
C ILE A 221 3.25 4.68 10.79
N LYS A 222 3.51 3.79 11.76
CA LYS A 222 2.44 3.21 12.59
C LYS A 222 1.61 4.30 13.31
N GLY A 223 2.27 5.30 13.88
CA GLY A 223 1.60 6.44 14.51
C GLY A 223 0.74 7.24 13.53
N LYS A 224 1.27 7.52 12.33
CA LYS A 224 0.51 8.16 11.25
C LYS A 224 -0.70 7.33 10.83
N TYR A 225 -0.56 6.02 10.71
CA TYR A 225 -1.66 5.12 10.36
C TYR A 225 -2.77 5.15 11.41
N THR A 226 -2.43 5.14 12.70
CA THR A 226 -3.44 5.27 13.76
C THR A 226 -4.18 6.60 13.70
N GLN A 227 -3.50 7.70 13.34
CA GLN A 227 -4.14 9.00 13.15
C GLN A 227 -4.99 9.07 11.87
N PHE A 228 -4.58 8.36 10.82
CA PHE A 228 -5.32 8.23 9.56
C PHE A 228 -6.63 7.46 9.79
N GLN A 229 -6.57 6.33 10.50
CA GLN A 229 -7.76 5.56 10.88
C GLN A 229 -8.72 6.37 11.78
N ALA A 230 -8.18 7.21 12.67
CA ALA A 230 -8.97 8.12 13.50
C ALA A 230 -9.48 9.37 12.73
N GLY A 231 -9.24 9.47 11.41
CA GLY A 231 -9.67 10.59 10.57
C GLY A 231 -8.96 11.93 10.83
N THR A 232 -7.94 11.93 11.71
CA THR A 232 -7.19 13.12 12.12
C THR A 232 -6.07 13.45 11.13
N LEU A 233 -5.46 12.43 10.51
CA LEU A 233 -4.51 12.59 9.43
C LEU A 233 -5.27 12.49 8.09
N ARG A 234 -5.47 13.62 7.41
CA ARG A 234 -6.01 13.66 6.04
C ARG A 234 -4.85 13.78 5.06
N SER A 235 -4.93 13.07 3.94
CA SER A 235 -3.94 13.17 2.86
C SER A 235 -3.81 14.63 2.40
N GLU A 236 -2.61 15.05 2.01
CA GLU A 236 -2.41 16.38 1.40
C GLU A 236 -3.23 16.52 0.11
N ALA A 237 -3.57 15.41 -0.54
CA ALA A 237 -4.50 15.34 -1.66
C ALA A 237 -5.92 15.84 -1.29
N ILE A 238 -6.42 15.59 -0.08
CA ILE A 238 -7.73 16.12 0.38
C ILE A 238 -7.67 17.63 0.66
N LYS A 239 -6.50 18.20 0.95
CA LYS A 239 -6.35 19.66 1.02
C LYS A 239 -6.43 20.30 -0.37
N MET A 240 -5.96 19.61 -1.41
CA MET A 240 -6.05 20.05 -2.81
C MET A 240 -7.45 19.86 -3.41
N SER A 241 -8.26 18.92 -2.93
CA SER A 241 -9.59 18.60 -3.50
C SER A 241 -10.74 19.53 -3.07
N ARG A 242 -10.50 20.52 -2.19
CA ARG A 242 -11.51 21.55 -1.89
C ARG A 242 -11.71 22.57 -3.01
N GLY A 243 -10.93 22.51 -4.08
CA GLY A 243 -11.17 23.25 -5.30
C GLY A 243 -11.09 22.33 -6.51
N HIS A 244 -12.21 22.20 -7.22
CA HIS A 244 -12.45 21.41 -8.44
C HIS A 244 -13.09 20.04 -8.19
N GLY A 245 -14.38 19.99 -8.52
CA GLY A 245 -15.28 18.87 -8.30
C GLY A 245 -15.01 17.68 -9.20
N ASN A 246 -15.53 16.55 -8.71
CA ASN A 246 -15.83 15.27 -9.37
C ASN A 246 -14.90 14.87 -10.52
N GLN A 247 -13.96 13.96 -10.21
CA GLN A 247 -13.46 13.02 -11.21
C GLN A 247 -13.74 11.59 -10.78
N THR A 248 -14.58 10.97 -11.60
CA THR A 248 -14.96 9.55 -11.66
C THR A 248 -13.72 8.68 -11.87
N VAL A 249 -13.62 7.57 -11.13
CA VAL A 249 -12.56 6.56 -11.28
C VAL A 249 -12.80 5.77 -12.59
N LEU A 250 -11.79 5.73 -13.48
CA LEU A 250 -11.80 4.91 -14.70
C LEU A 250 -10.91 3.68 -14.53
N ASN A 251 -11.38 2.54 -15.04
CA ASN A 251 -10.84 1.18 -14.88
C ASN A 251 -9.41 0.96 -15.43
N ALA A 252 -8.73 -0.02 -14.83
CA ALA A 252 -7.33 -0.39 -15.02
C ALA A 252 -7.00 -1.25 -16.27
N SER A 253 -7.59 -0.92 -17.42
CA SER A 253 -7.18 -1.50 -18.73
C SER A 253 -6.83 -0.43 -19.75
N ILE A 254 -6.37 0.72 -19.25
CA ILE A 254 -5.96 1.85 -20.08
C ILE A 254 -4.44 1.83 -20.17
N GLU A 255 -3.91 1.73 -21.39
CA GLU A 255 -2.53 2.11 -21.67
C GLU A 255 -2.40 3.60 -21.42
N TRP A 256 -1.66 3.97 -20.36
CA TRP A 256 -1.42 5.35 -20.01
C TRP A 256 -0.23 5.87 -20.80
N PHE A 257 -0.46 6.84 -21.66
CA PHE A 257 0.59 7.69 -22.19
C PHE A 257 1.24 8.44 -21.01
N VAL A 258 2.48 8.09 -20.67
CA VAL A 258 3.27 8.80 -19.67
C VAL A 258 3.92 9.98 -20.39
N ASP A 259 3.47 11.18 -20.02
CA ASP A 259 4.09 12.43 -20.45
C ASP A 259 5.45 12.52 -19.74
N GLU A 260 6.53 12.08 -20.40
CA GLU A 260 7.90 12.43 -20.02
C GLU A 260 7.97 13.94 -19.91
N VAL A 261 7.89 14.47 -18.68
CA VAL A 261 8.00 15.89 -18.29
C VAL A 261 7.94 16.81 -19.51
N VAL A 262 6.76 16.95 -20.14
CA VAL A 262 6.68 17.82 -21.30
C VAL A 262 6.89 19.21 -20.77
N GLN A 263 8.03 19.78 -21.17
CA GLN A 263 8.22 21.21 -21.14
C GLN A 263 6.99 21.80 -21.82
N THR A 264 6.08 22.39 -21.05
CA THR A 264 4.84 22.96 -21.59
C THR A 264 5.21 24.03 -22.62
N ASN A 265 5.13 23.69 -23.90
CA ASN A 265 5.50 24.61 -24.95
C ASN A 265 4.60 25.87 -24.91
N PRO A 266 5.10 27.03 -25.34
CA PRO A 266 4.25 28.21 -25.52
C PRO A 266 3.13 27.86 -26.51
N THR A 267 1.88 27.94 -26.08
CA THR A 267 0.73 27.50 -26.89
C THR A 267 -0.37 28.54 -26.94
N VAL A 268 -0.99 28.66 -28.11
CA VAL A 268 -2.23 29.39 -28.34
C VAL A 268 -3.32 28.37 -28.60
N GLY A 269 -4.49 28.52 -27.99
CA GLY A 269 -5.62 27.69 -28.38
C GLY A 269 -6.84 28.48 -28.80
N LEU A 270 -7.63 27.80 -29.61
CA LEU A 270 -8.82 28.32 -30.26
C LEU A 270 -10.03 27.52 -29.80
N ASN A 271 -11.09 28.22 -29.38
CA ASN A 271 -12.36 27.60 -29.03
C ASN A 271 -13.54 28.45 -29.51
N SER A 272 -14.77 28.02 -29.20
CA SER A 272 -15.99 28.72 -29.58
C SER A 272 -16.14 30.12 -28.97
N GLN A 273 -15.40 30.44 -27.92
CA GLN A 273 -15.44 31.73 -27.22
C GLN A 273 -14.35 32.71 -27.67
N GLY A 274 -13.30 32.23 -28.34
CA GLY A 274 -12.20 33.05 -28.84
C GLY A 274 -10.85 32.35 -28.76
N MET A 275 -9.82 33.15 -28.51
CA MET A 275 -8.41 32.72 -28.52
C MET A 275 -7.81 32.88 -27.13
N TYR A 276 -7.02 31.90 -26.70
CA TYR A 276 -6.38 31.86 -25.38
C TYR A 276 -4.88 31.59 -25.50
N PHE A 277 -4.12 32.19 -24.60
CA PHE A 277 -2.67 32.08 -24.51
C PHE A 277 -2.29 31.54 -23.14
N ASN A 278 -1.48 30.48 -23.10
CA ASN A 278 -0.95 29.99 -21.83
C ASN A 278 0.09 30.95 -21.25
N GLN A 279 0.44 30.79 -19.97
CA GLN A 279 1.40 31.66 -19.28
C GLN A 279 2.73 31.83 -20.03
N ARG A 280 3.25 30.76 -20.64
CA ARG A 280 4.52 30.79 -21.40
C ARG A 280 4.41 31.55 -22.72
N ALA A 281 3.30 31.40 -23.46
CA ALA A 281 3.03 32.22 -24.65
C ALA A 281 2.92 33.71 -24.28
N VAL A 282 2.30 34.03 -23.14
CA VAL A 282 2.21 35.41 -22.63
C VAL A 282 3.60 35.96 -22.29
N HIS A 283 4.43 35.16 -21.61
CA HIS A 283 5.81 35.53 -21.30
C HIS A 283 6.66 35.72 -22.57
N GLN A 284 6.52 34.83 -23.56
CA GLN A 284 7.25 34.93 -24.82
C GLN A 284 6.84 36.13 -25.65
N MET A 285 5.54 36.45 -25.71
CA MET A 285 5.05 37.65 -26.41
C MET A 285 5.29 38.96 -25.64
N GLY A 286 5.67 38.88 -24.36
CA GLY A 286 5.87 40.06 -23.50
C GLY A 286 4.60 40.88 -23.26
N CYS A 287 3.41 40.30 -23.42
CA CYS A 287 2.15 41.03 -23.39
C CYS A 287 1.48 41.02 -22.00
N LYS A 288 0.67 42.04 -21.72
CA LYS A 288 -0.07 42.21 -20.45
C LYS A 288 -1.56 42.35 -20.69
N ALA A 289 -2.35 42.02 -19.67
CA ALA A 289 -3.79 42.28 -19.70
C ALA A 289 -4.06 43.76 -19.97
N GLY A 290 -4.97 44.04 -20.91
CA GLY A 290 -5.31 45.41 -21.33
C GLY A 290 -4.67 45.86 -22.64
N GLN A 291 -3.58 45.23 -23.09
CA GLN A 291 -2.97 45.50 -24.39
C GLN A 291 -3.80 44.91 -25.54
N CYS A 292 -3.59 45.43 -26.75
CA CYS A 292 -4.26 44.96 -27.96
C CYS A 292 -3.34 44.05 -28.78
N VAL A 293 -3.97 43.09 -29.47
CA VAL A 293 -3.30 42.17 -30.38
C VAL A 293 -4.04 42.14 -31.70
N GLN A 294 -3.29 42.15 -32.79
CA GLN A 294 -3.79 41.99 -34.15
C GLN A 294 -3.61 40.54 -34.58
N ILE A 295 -4.61 40.03 -35.30
CA ILE A 295 -4.60 38.66 -35.83
C ILE A 295 -4.74 38.76 -37.34
N GLY A 296 -3.71 38.34 -38.05
CA GLY A 296 -3.68 38.19 -39.51
C GLY A 296 -3.77 36.73 -39.92
N TYR A 297 -4.33 36.45 -41.10
CA TYR A 297 -4.30 35.13 -41.73
C TYR A 297 -3.45 35.23 -42.99
N ASP A 298 -2.38 34.44 -43.05
CA ASP A 298 -1.52 34.32 -44.22
C ASP A 298 -1.98 33.12 -45.07
N PRO A 299 -2.49 33.36 -46.30
CA PRO A 299 -2.97 32.30 -47.18
C PRO A 299 -1.87 31.46 -47.83
N GLU A 300 -0.63 31.96 -47.93
CA GLU A 300 0.48 31.23 -48.59
C GLU A 300 1.16 30.24 -47.62
N GLY A 301 1.28 30.62 -46.36
CA GLY A 301 1.98 29.86 -45.31
C GLY A 301 1.08 29.07 -44.36
N PRO A 302 -0.17 28.73 -44.73
CA PRO A 302 -1.35 28.58 -43.85
C PRO A 302 -1.06 28.87 -42.38
N ARG A 303 -0.88 30.14 -42.03
CA ARG A 303 -0.51 30.54 -40.66
C ARG A 303 -1.37 31.70 -40.16
N LEU A 304 -1.65 31.72 -38.87
CA LEU A 304 -2.20 32.92 -38.22
C LEU A 304 -1.05 33.70 -37.60
N ILE A 305 -0.92 34.96 -38.01
CA ILE A 305 0.06 35.89 -37.50
C ILE A 305 -0.56 36.67 -36.34
N ILE A 306 0.18 36.79 -35.26
CA ILE A 306 -0.22 37.41 -34.00
C ILE A 306 0.79 38.52 -33.71
N GLN A 307 0.31 39.76 -33.72
CA GLN A 307 1.15 40.93 -33.50
C GLN A 307 0.61 41.76 -32.33
N VAL A 308 1.47 42.08 -31.37
CA VAL A 308 1.13 43.01 -30.28
C VAL A 308 1.20 44.43 -30.84
N GLY A 309 0.16 45.23 -30.61
CA GLY A 309 0.11 46.61 -31.10
C GLY A 309 -0.93 47.44 -30.36
N ASP A 310 -0.98 48.73 -30.62
CA ASP A 310 -1.84 49.65 -29.87
C ASP A 310 -3.34 49.53 -30.24
N ASN A 311 -3.63 48.99 -31.43
CA ASN A 311 -4.98 48.80 -31.96
C ASN A 311 -5.26 47.32 -32.24
N GLY A 312 -6.46 46.83 -31.95
CA GLY A 312 -6.88 45.47 -32.25
C GLY A 312 -7.76 44.83 -31.17
N LEU A 313 -7.55 43.54 -30.93
CA LEU A 313 -8.32 42.74 -29.99
C LEU A 313 -7.71 42.82 -28.59
N LYS A 314 -8.50 43.31 -27.63
CA LYS A 314 -8.03 43.53 -26.25
C LYS A 314 -7.83 42.22 -25.48
N LEU A 315 -6.64 42.04 -24.90
CA LEU A 315 -6.30 40.93 -24.03
C LEU A 315 -6.93 41.10 -22.64
N ARG A 316 -7.52 40.02 -22.11
CA ARG A 316 -8.09 39.95 -20.76
C ARG A 316 -7.44 38.82 -19.97
N ALA A 317 -7.27 39.02 -18.67
CA ALA A 317 -6.79 37.98 -17.76
C ALA A 317 -7.77 36.79 -17.71
N GLN A 318 -7.22 35.58 -17.57
CA GLN A 318 -7.99 34.37 -17.30
C GLN A 318 -8.28 34.25 -15.80
N LYS A 319 -9.46 33.72 -15.43
CA LYS A 319 -9.91 33.65 -14.02
C LYS A 319 -9.17 32.58 -13.19
N SER A 320 -8.54 31.60 -13.84
CA SER A 320 -8.02 30.38 -13.21
C SER A 320 -6.55 30.10 -13.51
N ASP A 321 -5.93 30.87 -14.40
CA ASP A 321 -4.56 30.67 -14.87
C ASP A 321 -3.94 32.02 -15.21
N SER A 322 -2.62 32.14 -15.13
CA SER A 322 -1.86 33.36 -15.43
C SER A 322 -1.74 33.66 -16.94
N GLY A 323 -2.56 32.98 -17.74
CA GLY A 323 -2.73 33.20 -19.18
C GLY A 323 -3.62 34.40 -19.53
N LEU A 324 -3.62 34.75 -20.82
CA LEU A 324 -4.45 35.83 -21.38
C LEU A 324 -5.42 35.28 -22.42
N ARG A 325 -6.56 35.96 -22.60
CA ARG A 325 -7.58 35.57 -23.59
C ARG A 325 -8.15 36.76 -24.34
N ILE A 326 -8.64 36.48 -25.54
CA ILE A 326 -9.41 37.40 -26.37
C ILE A 326 -10.86 36.97 -26.34
N ILE A 327 -11.75 37.88 -25.94
CA ILE A 327 -13.21 37.67 -25.98
C ILE A 327 -13.77 38.57 -27.08
N ASN A 328 -14.08 37.98 -28.24
CA ASN A 328 -14.71 38.70 -29.34
C ASN A 328 -15.70 37.79 -30.07
N LYS A 329 -16.96 38.21 -30.20
CA LYS A 329 -18.02 37.41 -30.84
C LYS A 329 -17.78 37.17 -32.34
N ARG A 330 -17.05 38.05 -33.02
CA ARG A 330 -16.78 37.99 -34.47
C ARG A 330 -15.54 37.14 -34.82
N LEU A 331 -14.63 36.94 -33.87
CA LEU A 331 -13.37 36.22 -34.10
C LEU A 331 -13.59 34.73 -34.44
N PRO A 332 -14.42 33.96 -33.69
CA PRO A 332 -14.71 32.56 -34.04
C PRO A 332 -15.35 32.40 -35.42
N ASP A 333 -16.26 33.30 -35.80
CA ASP A 333 -16.88 33.30 -37.13
C ASP A 333 -15.87 33.57 -38.25
N TRP A 334 -14.97 34.50 -38.03
CA TRP A 334 -13.90 34.81 -38.97
C TRP A 334 -12.93 33.63 -39.14
N LEU A 335 -12.52 32.97 -38.05
CA LEU A 335 -11.68 31.77 -38.08
C LEU A 335 -12.36 30.60 -38.80
N ARG A 336 -13.67 30.40 -38.59
CA ARG A 336 -14.45 29.38 -39.31
C ARG A 336 -14.47 29.61 -40.82
N ARG A 337 -14.63 30.86 -41.27
CA ARG A 337 -14.56 31.21 -42.71
C ARG A 337 -13.20 30.92 -43.33
N LYS A 338 -12.14 30.92 -42.52
CA LYS A 338 -10.76 30.57 -42.93
C LYS A 338 -10.44 29.07 -42.74
N LYS A 339 -11.44 28.24 -42.42
CA LYS A 339 -11.30 26.79 -42.19
C LYS A 339 -10.27 26.45 -41.10
N VAL A 340 -10.10 27.31 -40.10
CA VAL A 340 -9.19 27.05 -38.97
C VAL A 340 -9.82 26.05 -38.00
N THR A 341 -9.12 24.97 -37.67
CA THR A 341 -9.61 23.95 -36.73
C THR A 341 -9.49 24.43 -35.28
N PRO A 342 -10.54 24.33 -34.44
CA PRO A 342 -10.45 24.70 -33.03
C PRO A 342 -9.63 23.68 -32.24
N LYS A 343 -8.36 23.99 -31.99
CA LYS A 343 -7.44 23.17 -31.17
C LYS A 343 -6.36 24.05 -30.51
N ARG A 344 -5.41 23.42 -29.82
CA ARG A 344 -4.18 24.08 -29.35
C ARG A 344 -3.10 23.98 -30.42
N TYR A 345 -2.43 25.10 -30.66
CA TYR A 345 -1.32 25.26 -31.58
C TYR A 345 -0.07 25.68 -30.80
N ALA A 346 1.10 25.25 -31.26
CA ALA A 346 2.38 25.73 -30.75
C ALA A 346 2.63 27.15 -31.28
N LEU A 347 3.00 28.07 -30.39
CA LEU A 347 3.38 29.43 -30.76
C LEU A 347 4.81 29.40 -31.30
N GLN A 348 4.98 29.77 -32.56
CA GLN A 348 6.28 29.93 -33.20
C GLN A 348 6.62 31.43 -33.33
N THR A 349 7.90 31.73 -33.50
CA THR A 349 8.40 33.09 -33.69
C THR A 349 9.35 33.09 -34.88
N ASP A 350 9.14 34.03 -35.80
CA ASP A 350 10.00 34.27 -36.95
C ASP A 350 10.11 35.77 -37.17
N THR A 351 11.32 36.23 -37.52
CA THR A 351 11.75 37.63 -37.69
C THR A 351 10.72 38.72 -37.32
N GLY A 352 10.49 38.92 -36.02
CA GLY A 352 9.71 40.05 -35.47
C GLY A 352 8.20 39.85 -35.32
N PHE A 353 7.63 38.70 -35.67
CA PHE A 353 6.22 38.39 -35.43
C PHE A 353 6.02 36.99 -34.83
N TYR A 354 4.89 36.79 -34.16
CA TYR A 354 4.49 35.50 -33.63
C TYR A 354 3.48 34.87 -34.56
N TYR A 355 3.52 33.56 -34.74
CA TYR A 355 2.53 32.88 -35.57
C TYR A 355 2.22 31.49 -35.06
N ILE A 356 1.10 30.96 -35.53
CA ILE A 356 0.73 29.56 -35.38
C ILE A 356 0.55 28.96 -36.77
N GLU A 357 1.22 27.83 -37.02
CA GLU A 357 1.02 27.05 -38.24
C GLU A 357 -0.30 26.32 -38.17
N LEU A 358 -1.14 26.51 -39.18
CA LEU A 358 -2.40 25.81 -39.32
C LEU A 358 -2.18 24.50 -40.07
N ASP A 359 -3.02 23.52 -39.79
CA ASP A 359 -3.00 22.27 -40.53
C ASP A 359 -3.25 22.56 -42.02
N ARG A 360 -2.35 22.11 -42.89
CA ARG A 360 -2.62 22.08 -44.33
C ARG A 360 -3.80 21.13 -44.54
N HIS A 361 -4.92 21.67 -45.01
CA HIS A 361 -6.01 20.84 -45.51
C HIS A 361 -5.45 20.04 -46.69
N ALA A 362 -5.37 18.72 -46.56
CA ALA A 362 -5.11 17.81 -47.67
C ALA A 362 -6.26 17.84 -48.68
#